data_AF-A0A4Q6CBI8-F1
#
_entry.id   AF-A0A4Q6CBI8-F1
#
_cell.length_a   1.000
_cell.length_b   1.000
_cell.length_c   1.000
_cell.angle_alpha   90.00
_cell.angle_beta   90.00
_cell.angle_gamma   90.00
#
_symmetry.space_group_name_H-M   'P 1'
#
loop_
_entity.id
_entity.type
_entity.pdbx_description
1 polymer ?
#
loop_
_entity_poly.entity_id
_entity_poly.type
_entity_poly.pdbx_seq_one_letter_code
_entity_poly.pdbx_strand_id
1 'polypeptide(L)'
;MFVHLSQKDSWGAIFVDSKVGSVGVSTDMPSATHAKKDALERCSKSGATDCEFLRTFRNQCVVLAWPRRIGGKVVSYNEKTIEEATKIALDVCMNDSGEACDIVYSTCVEPIFESY
;
A
#
# COMPACT_ATOMS: atom_id res chain seq x y z
N MET A 1 18.11 30.23 -16.06
CA MET A 1 16.67 30.22 -15.72
C MET A 1 16.47 29.07 -14.74
N PHE A 2 16.25 29.37 -13.46
CA PHE A 2 15.93 28.34 -12.47
C PHE A 2 14.42 28.21 -12.44
N VAL A 3 13.91 27.03 -12.81
CA VAL A 3 12.49 26.72 -12.67
C VAL A 3 12.27 26.44 -11.18
N HIS A 4 11.50 27.27 -10.49
CA HIS A 4 11.13 27.01 -9.10
C HIS A 4 10.02 25.96 -9.10
N LEU A 5 10.35 24.73 -8.71
CA LEU A 5 9.38 23.65 -8.53
C LEU A 5 8.82 23.70 -7.11
N SER A 6 7.49 23.74 -6.98
CA SER A 6 6.84 23.48 -5.70
C SER A 6 6.67 21.97 -5.54
N GLN A 7 7.31 21.40 -4.52
CA GLN A 7 7.16 19.99 -4.19
C GLN A 7 5.92 19.80 -3.31
N LYS A 8 4.94 19.01 -3.78
CA LYS A 8 3.80 18.57 -2.98
C LYS A 8 3.93 17.09 -2.64
N ASP A 9 3.67 16.75 -1.39
CA ASP A 9 3.62 15.36 -0.94
C ASP A 9 2.49 14.60 -1.65
N SER A 10 2.79 13.36 -2.03
CA SER A 10 1.83 12.39 -2.55
C SER A 10 1.66 11.25 -1.56
N TRP A 11 0.41 10.83 -1.37
CA TRP A 11 0.02 9.83 -0.38
C TRP A 11 -0.68 8.65 -1.01
N GLY A 12 -0.47 7.48 -0.42
CA GLY A 12 -1.24 6.28 -0.69
C GLY A 12 -1.70 5.58 0.59
N ALA A 13 -2.68 4.71 0.44
CA ALA A 13 -3.18 3.87 1.52
C ALA A 13 -3.68 2.51 1.01
N ILE A 14 -3.70 1.54 1.91
CA ILE A 14 -4.15 0.18 1.65
C ILE A 14 -5.16 -0.22 2.73
N PHE A 15 -6.31 -0.73 2.28
CA PHE A 15 -7.28 -1.46 3.09
C PHE A 15 -7.44 -2.87 2.54
N VAL A 16 -7.74 -3.82 3.41
CA VAL A 16 -7.88 -5.23 3.04
C VAL A 16 -9.01 -5.88 3.82
N ASP A 17 -9.79 -6.72 3.15
CA ASP A 17 -10.66 -7.72 3.77
C ASP A 17 -10.05 -9.09 3.48
N SER A 18 -9.27 -9.62 4.43
CA SER A 18 -8.57 -10.89 4.26
C SER A 18 -9.49 -12.10 4.19
N LYS A 19 -10.77 -11.97 4.57
CA LYS A 19 -11.74 -13.09 4.54
C LYS A 19 -12.18 -13.40 3.11
N VAL A 20 -12.39 -12.35 2.31
CA VAL A 20 -12.84 -12.48 0.91
C VAL A 20 -11.77 -12.11 -0.11
N GLY A 21 -10.58 -11.70 0.35
CA GLY A 21 -9.46 -11.37 -0.51
C GLY A 21 -9.55 -9.99 -1.17
N SER A 22 -10.43 -9.10 -0.67
CA SER A 22 -10.60 -7.77 -1.27
C SER A 22 -9.48 -6.84 -0.82
N VAL A 23 -8.91 -6.08 -1.76
CA VAL A 23 -7.86 -5.10 -1.49
C VAL A 23 -8.25 -3.77 -2.14
N GLY A 24 -8.25 -2.71 -1.34
CA GLY A 24 -8.39 -1.33 -1.81
C GLY A 24 -7.07 -0.59 -1.67
N VAL A 25 -6.51 -0.13 -2.79
CA VAL A 25 -5.30 0.70 -2.81
C VAL A 25 -5.62 2.05 -3.42
N SER A 26 -5.13 3.11 -2.78
CA SER A 26 -5.10 4.47 -3.32
C SER A 26 -3.66 4.95 -3.49
N THR A 27 -3.43 5.74 -4.51
CA THR A 27 -2.15 6.40 -4.84
C THR A 27 -2.45 7.86 -5.24
N ASP A 28 -1.42 8.70 -5.24
CA ASP A 28 -1.48 10.05 -5.81
C ASP A 28 -2.49 10.99 -5.12
N MET A 29 -2.70 10.76 -3.83
CA MET A 29 -3.66 11.52 -3.02
C MET A 29 -3.00 12.71 -2.33
N PRO A 30 -3.71 13.82 -2.16
CA PRO A 30 -3.13 15.05 -1.58
C PRO A 30 -2.87 14.96 -0.07
N SER A 31 -3.35 13.92 0.60
CA SER A 31 -3.14 13.71 2.05
C SER A 31 -3.41 12.25 2.44
N ALA A 32 -2.89 11.83 3.59
CA ALA A 32 -3.18 10.52 4.18
C ALA A 32 -4.69 10.28 4.38
N THR A 33 -5.45 11.31 4.76
CA THR A 33 -6.90 11.20 4.99
C THR A 33 -7.65 10.91 3.69
N HIS A 34 -7.33 11.64 2.62
CA HIS A 34 -7.91 11.38 1.30
C HIS A 34 -7.52 9.99 0.80
N ALA A 35 -6.25 9.61 0.97
CA ALA A 35 -5.77 8.28 0.64
C ALA A 35 -6.54 7.18 1.36
N LYS A 36 -6.71 7.27 2.67
CA LYS A 36 -7.45 6.29 3.47
C LYS A 36 -8.92 6.20 3.04
N LYS A 37 -9.58 7.33 2.80
CA LYS A 37 -10.98 7.35 2.37
C LYS A 37 -11.17 6.63 1.02
N ASP A 38 -10.37 6.98 0.03
CA ASP A 38 -10.45 6.36 -1.30
C ASP A 38 -10.05 4.87 -1.27
N ALA A 39 -9.02 4.50 -0.51
CA ALA A 39 -8.63 3.09 -0.35
C ALA A 39 -9.71 2.25 0.34
N LEU A 40 -10.34 2.78 1.39
CA LEU A 40 -11.46 2.14 2.06
C LEU A 40 -12.64 1.95 1.09
N GLU A 41 -13.04 3.01 0.38
CA GLU A 41 -14.13 2.93 -0.61
C GLU A 41 -13.84 1.89 -1.70
N ARG A 42 -12.57 1.76 -2.14
CA ARG A 42 -12.15 0.73 -3.10
C ARG A 42 -12.19 -0.68 -2.52
N CYS A 43 -11.76 -0.86 -1.28
CA CYS A 43 -11.79 -2.16 -0.61
C CYS A 43 -13.23 -2.64 -0.45
N SER A 44 -14.13 -1.76 -0.03
CA SER A 44 -15.54 -2.07 0.23
C SER A 44 -16.37 -2.31 -1.04
N LYS A 45 -15.74 -2.33 -2.23
CA LYS A 45 -16.42 -2.73 -3.47
C LYS A 45 -16.65 -4.24 -3.49
N SER A 46 -17.66 -4.66 -4.25
CA SER A 46 -17.92 -6.07 -4.58
C SER A 46 -18.10 -7.01 -3.38
N GLY A 47 -18.78 -6.55 -2.32
CA GLY A 47 -19.26 -7.43 -1.25
C GLY A 47 -18.31 -7.66 -0.08
N ALA A 48 -17.16 -6.99 -0.04
CA ALA A 48 -16.33 -6.93 1.16
C ALA A 48 -17.04 -6.15 2.26
N THR A 49 -17.08 -6.71 3.47
CA THR A 49 -17.80 -6.13 4.61
C THR A 49 -16.88 -5.72 5.75
N ASP A 50 -15.63 -6.19 5.73
CA ASP A 50 -14.69 -6.07 6.85
C ASP A 50 -13.34 -5.54 6.36
N CYS A 51 -13.38 -4.37 5.71
CA CYS A 51 -12.19 -3.70 5.20
C CYS A 51 -11.41 -3.04 6.34
N GLU A 52 -10.28 -3.65 6.70
CA GLU A 52 -9.38 -3.16 7.73
C GLU A 52 -8.27 -2.28 7.15
N PHE A 53 -7.86 -1.26 7.92
CA PHE A 53 -6.73 -0.42 7.55
C PHE A 53 -5.43 -1.21 7.67
N LEU A 54 -4.67 -1.30 6.57
CA LEU A 54 -3.40 -2.02 6.55
C LEU A 54 -2.20 -1.07 6.63
N ARG A 55 -2.14 -0.05 5.75
CA ARG A 55 -0.97 0.85 5.67
C ARG A 55 -1.32 2.18 5.01
N THR A 56 -0.57 3.22 5.37
CA THR A 56 -0.46 4.47 4.59
C THR A 56 1.02 4.75 4.34
N PHE A 57 1.33 5.40 3.22
CA PHE A 57 2.69 5.68 2.79
C PHE A 57 2.73 7.01 2.03
N ARG A 58 3.89 7.67 2.02
CA ARG A 58 4.08 9.02 1.48
C ARG A 58 5.40 9.13 0.76
N ASN A 59 5.39 9.60 -0.48
CA ASN A 59 6.59 9.78 -1.32
C ASN A 59 7.51 8.54 -1.31
N GLN A 60 6.91 7.34 -1.31
CA GLN A 60 7.56 6.07 -1.05
C GLN A 60 6.89 4.94 -1.85
N CYS A 61 7.60 3.83 -1.97
CA CYS A 61 7.10 2.58 -2.50
C CYS A 61 6.44 1.74 -1.42
N VAL A 62 5.44 0.96 -1.79
CA VAL A 62 4.75 0.02 -0.92
C VAL A 62 4.62 -1.33 -1.62
N VAL A 63 4.66 -2.40 -0.84
CA VAL A 63 4.36 -3.76 -1.29
C VAL A 63 3.35 -4.42 -0.36
N LEU A 64 2.64 -5.41 -0.89
CA LEU A 64 1.74 -6.28 -0.15
C LEU A 64 2.19 -7.73 -0.36
N ALA A 65 2.53 -8.41 0.74
CA ALA A 65 2.89 -9.81 0.79
C ALA A 65 1.72 -10.63 1.34
N TRP A 66 1.40 -11.73 0.67
CA TRP A 66 0.37 -12.68 1.10
C TRP A 66 0.99 -14.05 1.34
N PRO A 67 0.77 -14.69 2.50
CA PRO A 67 1.18 -16.07 2.71
C PRO A 67 0.39 -17.02 1.79
N ARG A 68 1.01 -18.10 1.31
CA ARG A 68 0.39 -19.17 0.52
C ARG A 68 -0.51 -20.08 1.35
N ARG A 69 -1.36 -19.49 2.18
CA ARG A 69 -2.32 -20.17 3.05
C ARG A 69 -3.65 -19.43 3.01
N ILE A 70 -4.73 -20.17 2.81
CA ILE A 70 -6.10 -19.64 2.87
C ILE A 70 -6.35 -19.05 4.27
N GLY A 71 -6.82 -17.80 4.31
CA GLY A 71 -7.09 -17.06 5.56
C GLY A 71 -5.83 -16.55 6.27
N GLY A 72 -4.66 -16.62 5.64
CA GLY A 72 -3.44 -16.05 6.19
C GLY A 72 -3.48 -14.52 6.20
N LYS A 73 -2.90 -13.92 7.24
CA LYS A 73 -2.84 -12.47 7.42
C LYS A 73 -1.89 -11.86 6.40
N VAL A 74 -2.36 -10.86 5.67
CA VAL A 74 -1.52 -10.09 4.76
C VAL A 74 -0.61 -9.14 5.53
N VAL A 75 0.56 -8.91 4.96
CA VAL A 75 1.52 -7.94 5.46
C VAL A 75 1.79 -6.92 4.36
N SER A 76 1.97 -5.66 4.75
CA SER A 76 2.45 -4.63 3.83
C SER A 76 3.62 -3.89 4.46
N TYR A 77 4.58 -3.48 3.64
CA TYR A 77 5.71 -2.61 4.01
C TYR A 77 5.92 -1.53 2.96
N ASN A 78 6.43 -0.38 3.40
CA ASN A 78 6.81 0.72 2.52
C ASN A 78 8.25 1.15 2.79
N GLU A 79 8.98 1.43 1.72
CA GLU A 79 10.37 1.91 1.73
C GLU A 79 10.62 2.85 0.56
N LYS A 80 11.85 3.35 0.41
CA LYS A 80 12.23 4.22 -0.71
C LYS A 80 12.18 3.49 -2.05
N THR A 81 12.41 2.18 -2.07
CA THR A 81 12.33 1.36 -3.30
C THR A 81 11.43 0.14 -3.11
N ILE A 82 10.98 -0.45 -4.21
CA ILE A 82 10.18 -1.69 -4.18
C ILE A 82 11.03 -2.85 -3.67
N GLU A 83 12.32 -2.90 -3.99
CA GLU A 83 13.23 -3.97 -3.59
C GLU A 83 13.44 -4.01 -2.08
N GLU A 84 13.67 -2.85 -1.45
CA GLU A 84 13.80 -2.73 0.00
C GLU A 84 12.50 -3.13 0.70
N ALA A 85 11.37 -2.61 0.23
CA ALA A 85 10.06 -2.92 0.78
C ALA A 85 9.73 -4.41 0.62
N THR A 86 10.08 -5.03 -0.52
CA THR A 86 9.88 -6.45 -0.83
C THR A 86 10.63 -7.34 0.14
N LYS A 87 11.93 -7.06 0.35
CA LYS A 87 12.74 -7.86 1.27
C LYS A 87 12.12 -7.89 2.66
N ILE A 88 11.75 -6.73 3.19
CA ILE A 88 11.17 -6.62 4.53
C ILE A 88 9.78 -7.28 4.58
N ALA A 89 8.93 -7.06 3.57
CA ALA A 89 7.59 -7.63 3.54
C ALA A 89 7.60 -9.16 3.51
N LEU A 90 8.48 -9.75 2.69
CA LEU A 90 8.61 -11.21 2.61
C LEU A 90 9.16 -11.78 3.92
N ASP A 91 10.23 -11.18 4.47
CA ASP A 91 10.82 -11.64 5.73
C ASP A 91 9.78 -11.63 6.86
N VAL A 92 9.04 -10.53 7.02
CA VAL A 92 8.01 -10.42 8.06
C VAL A 92 6.83 -11.36 7.79
N CYS A 93 6.36 -11.45 6.56
CA CYS A 93 5.27 -12.36 6.21
C CYS A 93 5.62 -13.82 6.48
N MET A 94 6.82 -14.27 6.12
CA MET A 94 7.28 -15.64 6.37
C MET A 94 7.42 -15.92 7.86
N ASN A 95 7.96 -14.97 8.63
CA ASN A 95 8.11 -15.10 10.08
C ASN A 95 6.76 -15.12 10.81
N ASP A 96 5.80 -14.29 10.40
CA ASP A 96 4.49 -14.19 11.05
C ASP A 96 3.58 -15.37 10.69
N SER A 97 3.67 -15.87 9.46
CA SER A 97 2.79 -16.93 8.96
C SER A 97 3.36 -18.35 9.12
N GLY A 98 4.69 -18.49 9.20
CA GLY A 98 5.38 -19.77 9.14
C GLY A 98 5.36 -20.42 7.75
N GLU A 99 4.94 -19.70 6.71
CA GLU A 99 4.71 -20.19 5.36
C GLU A 99 5.45 -19.35 4.32
N ALA A 100 5.60 -19.90 3.11
CA ALA A 100 6.08 -19.12 1.97
C ALA A 100 5.09 -17.99 1.63
N CYS A 101 5.61 -16.80 1.33
CA CYS A 101 4.83 -15.63 0.95
C CYS A 101 5.16 -15.16 -0.46
N ASP A 102 4.16 -14.59 -1.15
CA ASP A 102 4.32 -13.94 -2.44
C ASP A 102 4.01 -12.45 -2.34
N ILE A 103 4.71 -11.64 -3.13
CA ILE A 103 4.29 -10.26 -3.37
C ILE A 103 3.12 -10.29 -4.35
N VAL A 104 1.96 -9.81 -3.91
CA VAL A 104 0.73 -9.76 -4.73
C VAL A 104 0.43 -8.37 -5.28
N TYR A 105 1.09 -7.34 -4.73
CA TYR A 105 0.94 -5.96 -5.19
C TYR A 105 2.17 -5.14 -4.82
N SER A 106 2.57 -4.23 -5.72
CA SER A 106 3.60 -3.23 -5.48
C SER A 106 3.28 -1.95 -6.25
N THR A 107 3.58 -0.80 -5.65
CA THR A 107 3.50 0.50 -6.33
C THR A 107 4.37 1.53 -5.62
N CYS A 108 4.68 2.63 -6.29
CA CYS A 108 5.27 3.81 -5.68
C CYS A 108 4.36 5.02 -5.84
N VAL A 109 4.41 5.92 -4.86
CA VAL A 109 3.90 7.29 -5.00
C VAL A 109 5.07 8.24 -4.93
N GLU A 110 5.18 9.10 -5.94
CA GLU A 110 6.25 10.09 -6.05
C GLU A 110 5.72 11.48 -5.69
N PRO A 111 6.58 12.41 -5.20
CA PRO A 111 6.17 13.78 -5.00
C PRO A 111 5.62 14.40 -6.29
N ILE A 112 4.56 15.19 -6.17
CA ILE A 112 3.99 15.92 -7.30
C ILE A 112 4.80 17.21 -7.46
N PHE A 113 5.36 17.42 -8.65
CA PHE A 113 6.09 18.63 -9.01
C PHE A 113 5.23 19.51 -9.92
N GLU A 114 4.87 20.70 -9.45
CA GLU A 114 4.18 21.71 -10.27
C GLU A 114 5.17 22.83 -10.63
N SER A 115 5.19 23.22 -11.91
CA SER A 115 5.86 24.43 -12.38
C SER A 115 4.98 25.65 -12.13
N TYR A 116 5.56 26.76 -11.68
CA TYR A 116 4.92 28.07 -11.66
C TYR A 116 5.80 29.12 -12.36
#